data_AF-A0A0B1SN41-F1
#
_entry.id   AF-A0A0B1SN41-F1
#
_cell.length_a   1.000
_cell.length_b   1.000
_cell.length_c   1.000
_cell.angle_alpha   90.00
_cell.angle_beta   90.00
_cell.angle_gamma   90.00
#
_symmetry.space_group_name_H-M   'P 1'
#
loop_
_entity.id
_entity.type
_entity.pdbx_description
1 polymer ?
#
loop_
_entity_poly.entity_id
_entity_poly.type
_entity_poly.pdbx_seq_one_letter_code
_entity_poly.pdbx_strand_id
1 'polypeptide(L)'
;YMRRFKEERTKKLIEPLGIFSSRCDPKKCGEGELQNPQTGECTSIDCPLGYYPSNGMCHDVDECATGDRCAPGEECVNTAGSFRCQQKGNICPDGYAVNEATGFCDDINECLNSSVCGGLMCINLPGSFKWRWNGGYEFNEKVSLASLILVKKC
;
A
#
# COMPACT_ATOMS: atom_id res chain seq x y z
N TYR A 1 -43.14 64.01 6.44
CA TYR A 1 -42.60 63.58 7.74
C TYR A 1 -41.54 62.51 7.48
N MET A 2 -40.26 62.88 7.53
CA MET A 2 -39.12 61.96 7.34
C MET A 2 -38.03 62.36 8.34
N ARG A 3 -37.72 61.53 9.36
CA ARG A 3 -36.42 61.54 10.05
C ARG A 3 -36.05 60.16 10.63
N ARG A 4 -35.07 59.54 9.95
CA ARG A 4 -33.86 58.82 10.43
C ARG A 4 -33.93 58.09 11.78
N PHE A 5 -33.86 56.76 11.72
CA PHE A 5 -33.33 55.93 12.80
C PHE A 5 -31.80 56.12 12.87
N LYS A 6 -31.30 56.56 14.03
CA LYS A 6 -29.87 56.56 14.35
C LYS A 6 -29.52 55.21 14.99
N GLU A 7 -28.46 54.59 14.48
CA GLU A 7 -27.73 53.51 15.14
C GLU A 7 -27.22 53.98 16.51
N GLU A 8 -27.71 53.36 17.59
CA GLU A 8 -27.10 53.49 18.90
C GLU A 8 -26.31 52.21 19.20
N ARG A 9 -24.99 52.34 19.12
CA ARG A 9 -24.00 51.37 19.62
C ARG A 9 -24.29 51.09 21.09
N THR A 10 -25.01 50.02 21.38
CA THR A 10 -25.18 49.53 22.75
C THR A 10 -23.88 48.86 23.20
N LYS A 11 -23.10 49.65 23.95
CA LYS A 11 -22.30 49.28 25.11
C LYS A 11 -21.57 47.92 24.98
N LYS A 12 -20.27 48.02 24.67
CA LYS A 12 -19.25 47.09 25.15
C LYS A 12 -19.53 46.78 26.63
N LEU A 13 -20.15 45.64 26.91
CA LEU A 13 -20.13 45.09 28.25
C LEU A 13 -18.66 44.76 28.53
N ILE A 14 -18.12 45.41 29.54
CA ILE A 14 -16.88 45.01 30.20
C ILE A 14 -17.17 43.63 30.77
N GLU A 15 -16.68 42.57 30.10
CA GLU A 15 -16.73 41.22 30.67
C GLU A 15 -15.73 41.16 31.84
N PRO A 16 -16.19 40.80 33.06
CA PRO A 16 -15.32 40.76 34.22
C PRO A 16 -14.45 39.50 34.18
N LEU A 17 -13.15 39.69 34.36
CA LEU A 17 -12.16 38.73 34.85
C LEU A 17 -12.40 37.24 34.48
N GLY A 18 -11.82 36.82 33.36
CA GLY A 18 -11.21 35.49 33.23
C GLY A 18 -12.12 34.29 33.43
N ILE A 19 -13.26 34.22 32.73
CA ILE A 19 -13.87 32.91 32.46
C ILE A 19 -13.03 32.29 31.34
N PHE A 20 -12.05 31.47 31.70
CA PHE A 20 -11.50 30.49 30.76
C PHE A 20 -12.71 29.70 30.24
N SER A 21 -13.08 29.93 28.98
CA SER A 21 -14.00 29.05 28.27
C SER A 21 -13.33 27.68 28.26
N SER A 22 -13.67 26.83 29.24
CA SER A 22 -13.13 25.49 29.48
C SER A 22 -13.53 24.46 28.41
N ARG A 23 -13.88 24.96 27.23
CA ARG A 23 -14.24 24.15 26.07
C ARG A 23 -13.10 24.22 25.08
N CYS A 24 -12.64 23.05 24.68
CA CYS A 24 -11.74 22.92 23.53
C CYS A 24 -12.40 23.57 22.31
N ASP A 25 -11.63 24.34 21.56
CA ASP A 25 -12.03 24.91 20.29
C ASP A 25 -11.64 23.92 19.19
N PRO A 26 -12.62 23.28 18.50
CA PRO A 26 -12.37 22.24 17.52
C PRO A 26 -11.51 22.69 16.33
N LYS A 27 -11.30 23.99 16.14
CA LYS A 27 -10.52 24.55 15.02
C LYS A 27 -9.14 25.05 15.45
N LYS A 28 -8.80 24.98 16.74
CA LYS A 28 -7.58 25.59 17.25
C LYS A 28 -6.32 24.75 17.00
N CYS A 29 -6.43 23.43 17.11
CA CYS A 29 -5.32 22.51 16.89
C CYS A 29 -5.52 21.70 15.61
N GLY A 30 -4.42 21.27 15.00
CA GLY A 30 -4.41 20.47 13.77
C GLY A 30 -4.81 19.01 13.98
N GLU A 31 -4.91 18.26 12.88
CA GLU A 31 -5.10 16.80 12.95
C GLU A 31 -3.95 16.16 13.73
N GLY A 32 -4.30 15.36 14.75
CA GLY A 32 -3.32 14.69 15.61
C GLY A 32 -2.79 15.51 16.79
N GLU A 33 -3.29 16.73 16.99
CA GLU A 33 -2.93 17.55 18.13
C GLU A 33 -4.02 17.54 19.21
N LEU A 34 -3.59 17.54 20.48
CA LEU A 34 -4.48 17.67 21.64
C LEU A 34 -4.50 19.10 22.17
N GLN A 35 -5.69 19.64 22.41
CA GLN A 35 -5.83 20.94 23.07
C GLN A 35 -5.94 20.78 24.59
N ASN A 36 -5.08 21.46 25.33
CA ASN A 36 -5.24 21.62 26.77
C ASN A 36 -6.51 22.45 27.07
N PRO A 37 -7.51 21.94 27.82
CA PRO A 37 -8.76 22.66 28.09
C PRO A 37 -8.58 23.93 28.94
N GLN A 38 -7.46 24.04 29.65
CA GLN A 38 -7.14 25.14 30.57
C GLN A 38 -6.26 26.20 29.89
N THR A 39 -5.20 25.81 29.18
CA THR A 39 -4.29 26.79 28.53
C THR A 39 -4.63 27.03 27.06
N GLY A 40 -5.39 26.12 26.45
CA GLY A 40 -5.62 26.09 25.02
C GLY A 40 -4.37 25.80 24.19
N GLU A 41 -3.29 25.32 24.82
CA GLU A 41 -2.06 24.90 24.16
C GLU A 41 -2.29 23.61 23.38
N CYS A 42 -1.74 23.53 22.18
CA CYS A 42 -1.80 22.34 21.33
C CYS A 42 -0.54 21.52 21.56
N THR A 43 -0.70 20.23 21.85
CA THR A 43 0.40 19.29 21.96
C THR A 43 0.31 18.29 20.83
N SER A 44 1.38 18.19 20.04
CA SER A 44 1.53 17.15 19.03
C SER A 44 1.96 15.84 19.69
N ILE A 45 1.35 14.74 19.24
CA ILE A 45 1.73 13.40 19.66
C ILE A 45 2.77 12.86 18.69
N ASP A 46 3.91 12.47 19.24
CA ASP A 46 4.95 11.76 18.48
C ASP A 46 4.56 10.29 18.37
N CYS A 47 4.18 9.87 17.17
CA CYS A 47 3.78 8.50 16.89
C CYS A 47 4.94 7.68 16.28
N PRO A 48 5.01 6.37 16.55
CA PRO A 48 5.95 5.49 15.87
C PRO A 48 5.76 5.51 14.35
N LEU A 49 6.80 5.12 13.61
CA LEU A 49 6.71 4.93 12.16
C LEU A 49 5.57 3.96 11.81
N GLY A 50 4.81 4.28 10.77
CA GLY A 50 3.63 3.51 10.35
C GLY A 50 2.34 3.88 11.10
N TYR A 51 2.37 4.92 11.95
CA TYR A 51 1.19 5.41 12.67
C TYR A 51 0.96 6.90 12.42
N TYR A 52 -0.31 7.32 12.51
CA TYR A 52 -0.70 8.73 12.48
C TYR A 52 -1.42 9.12 13.78
N PRO A 53 -1.17 10.33 14.30
CA PRO A 53 -1.85 10.81 15.49
C PRO A 53 -3.31 11.18 15.19
N SER A 54 -4.25 10.73 16.01
CA SER A 54 -5.66 11.14 15.98
C SER A 54 -6.28 11.03 17.36
N ASN A 55 -7.05 12.04 17.77
CA ASN A 55 -7.78 12.07 19.05
C ASN A 55 -6.94 11.71 20.29
N GLY A 56 -5.67 12.07 20.31
CA GLY A 56 -4.82 11.76 21.47
C GLY A 56 -4.16 10.39 21.44
N MET A 57 -4.30 9.64 20.35
CA MET A 57 -3.80 8.27 20.22
C MET A 57 -3.10 8.08 18.87
N CYS A 58 -2.20 7.10 18.81
CA CYS A 58 -1.59 6.69 17.55
C CYS A 58 -2.44 5.60 16.91
N HIS A 59 -2.86 5.85 15.67
CA HIS A 59 -3.62 4.92 14.85
C HIS A 59 -2.72 4.38 13.75
N ASP A 60 -2.84 3.09 13.49
CA ASP A 60 -2.12 2.40 12.44
C ASP A 60 -2.49 2.98 11.07
N VAL A 61 -1.49 3.24 10.22
CA VAL A 61 -1.72 3.68 8.84
C VAL A 61 -2.10 2.46 8.02
N ASP A 62 -3.34 2.39 7.52
CA ASP A 62 -3.72 1.32 6.60
C ASP A 62 -3.14 1.60 5.20
N GLU A 63 -1.96 1.05 4.91
CA GLU A 63 -1.34 1.23 3.60
C GLU A 63 -2.13 0.53 2.47
N CYS A 64 -2.92 -0.49 2.80
CA CYS A 64 -3.70 -1.26 1.83
C CYS A 64 -4.94 -0.50 1.32
N ALA A 65 -5.45 0.47 2.08
CA ALA A 65 -6.57 1.32 1.68
C ALA A 65 -6.32 2.14 0.39
N THR A 66 -5.05 2.32 -0.01
CA THR A 66 -4.68 3.05 -1.23
C THR A 66 -4.56 2.18 -2.50
N GLY A 67 -4.72 0.86 -2.40
CA GLY A 67 -4.88 -0.04 -3.56
C GLY A 67 -3.60 -0.48 -4.28
N ASP A 68 -2.55 0.33 -4.34
CA ASP A 68 -1.37 0.09 -5.21
C ASP A 68 -0.06 -0.17 -4.45
N ARG A 69 -0.08 -1.03 -3.42
CA ARG A 69 1.11 -1.31 -2.58
C ARG A 69 1.85 -2.62 -2.89
N CYS A 70 1.21 -3.54 -3.63
CA CYS A 70 1.73 -4.90 -3.87
C CYS A 70 1.85 -5.22 -5.35
N ALA A 71 2.63 -6.25 -5.69
CA ALA A 71 2.82 -6.67 -7.08
C ALA A 71 1.52 -7.31 -7.65
N PRO A 72 1.36 -7.37 -8.98
CA PRO A 72 0.27 -8.13 -9.58
C PRO A 72 0.27 -9.59 -9.09
N GLY A 73 -0.91 -10.08 -8.66
CA GLY A 73 -1.05 -11.41 -8.07
C GLY A 73 -0.84 -11.47 -6.55
N GLU A 74 -0.55 -10.34 -5.91
CA GLU A 74 -0.47 -10.22 -4.46
C GLU A 74 -1.69 -9.51 -3.87
N GLU A 75 -2.00 -9.85 -2.63
CA GLU A 75 -2.96 -9.20 -1.76
C GLU A 75 -2.21 -8.45 -0.66
N CYS A 76 -2.57 -7.19 -0.47
CA CYS A 76 -2.05 -6.38 0.63
C CYS A 76 -2.74 -6.78 1.93
N VAL A 77 -1.95 -7.05 2.96
CA VAL A 77 -2.42 -7.29 4.32
C VAL A 77 -1.84 -6.23 5.23
N ASN A 78 -2.72 -5.41 5.80
CA ASN A 78 -2.34 -4.39 6.76
C ASN A 78 -1.88 -5.04 8.08
N THR A 79 -0.84 -4.51 8.68
CA THR A 79 -0.25 -4.99 9.94
C THR A 79 0.08 -3.83 10.87
N ALA A 80 0.19 -4.07 12.17
CA ALA A 80 0.48 -2.98 13.10
C ALA A 80 1.86 -2.34 12.82
N GLY A 81 1.86 -1.09 12.34
CA GLY A 81 3.00 -0.28 11.96
C GLY A 81 3.57 -0.53 10.57
N SER A 82 2.93 -1.37 9.74
CA SER A 82 3.40 -1.69 8.38
C SER A 82 2.36 -2.46 7.57
N PHE A 83 2.75 -2.95 6.40
CA PHE A 83 1.96 -3.91 5.62
C PHE A 83 2.84 -5.04 5.10
N ARG A 84 2.21 -6.14 4.70
CA ARG A 84 2.87 -7.17 3.91
C ARG A 84 2.04 -7.52 2.68
N CYS A 85 2.73 -7.87 1.61
CA CYS A 85 2.12 -8.46 0.45
C CYS A 85 2.17 -9.99 0.60
N GLN A 86 1.04 -10.65 0.38
CA GLN A 86 0.97 -12.10 0.34
C GLN A 86 0.36 -12.54 -0.98
N GLN A 87 0.64 -13.76 -1.43
CA GLN A 87 0.05 -14.24 -2.68
C GLN A 87 -1.47 -14.32 -2.58
N LYS A 88 -2.15 -13.73 -3.55
CA LYS A 88 -3.60 -13.82 -3.64
C LYS A 88 -3.91 -15.16 -4.28
N GLY A 89 -4.37 -16.13 -3.47
CA GLY A 89 -4.48 -17.53 -3.86
C GLY A 89 -5.30 -17.84 -5.13
N ASN A 90 -6.12 -16.88 -5.61
CA ASN A 90 -6.90 -17.01 -6.82
C ASN A 90 -6.36 -16.25 -8.05
N ILE A 91 -5.23 -15.53 -7.94
CA ILE A 91 -4.57 -14.85 -9.05
C ILE A 91 -3.10 -15.26 -9.05
N CYS A 92 -2.71 -16.03 -10.06
CA CYS A 92 -1.35 -16.52 -10.18
C CYS A 92 -0.47 -15.66 -11.06
N PRO A 93 0.84 -15.52 -10.73
CA PRO A 93 1.82 -14.95 -11.64
C PRO A 93 1.90 -15.76 -12.94
N ASP A 94 2.44 -15.14 -13.99
CA ASP A 94 2.72 -15.83 -15.25
C ASP A 94 3.58 -17.09 -15.02
N GLY A 95 3.19 -18.20 -15.64
CA GLY A 95 3.83 -19.51 -15.46
C GLY A 95 3.29 -20.33 -14.28
N TYR A 96 2.27 -19.84 -13.57
CA TYR A 96 1.63 -20.56 -12.47
C TYR A 96 0.12 -20.70 -12.67
N ALA A 97 -0.46 -21.78 -12.14
CA ALA A 97 -1.90 -22.04 -12.16
C ALA A 97 -2.44 -22.23 -10.74
N VAL A 98 -3.67 -21.80 -10.50
CA VAL A 98 -4.33 -22.00 -9.21
C VAL A 98 -4.61 -23.50 -9.03
N ASN A 99 -4.07 -24.07 -7.96
CA ASN A 99 -4.45 -25.40 -7.50
C ASN A 99 -5.80 -25.30 -6.79
N GLU A 100 -6.85 -25.87 -7.39
CA GLU A 100 -8.22 -25.79 -6.86
C GLU A 100 -8.37 -26.43 -5.47
N ALA A 101 -7.51 -27.38 -5.09
CA ALA A 101 -7.58 -28.05 -3.80
C ALA A 101 -6.95 -27.23 -2.67
N THR A 102 -5.89 -26.48 -2.97
CA THR A 102 -5.13 -25.72 -1.96
C THR A 102 -5.42 -24.22 -2.01
N GLY A 103 -5.94 -23.72 -3.13
CA GLY A 103 -6.09 -22.29 -3.40
C GLY A 103 -4.75 -21.57 -3.51
N PHE A 104 -3.65 -22.28 -3.77
CA PHE A 104 -2.33 -21.68 -4.00
C PHE A 104 -1.91 -21.82 -5.45
N CYS A 105 -0.91 -21.04 -5.85
CA CYS A 105 -0.35 -21.09 -7.20
C CYS A 105 0.71 -22.17 -7.30
N ASP A 106 0.42 -23.20 -8.08
CA ASP A 106 1.37 -24.23 -8.45
C ASP A 106 2.02 -23.87 -9.79
N ASP A 107 3.30 -24.20 -9.89
CA ASP A 107 4.07 -24.05 -11.12
C ASP A 107 3.46 -24.87 -12.26
N ILE A 108 3.28 -24.24 -13.43
CA ILE A 108 2.80 -24.95 -14.63
C ILE A 108 3.99 -25.70 -15.20
N ASN A 109 3.97 -27.03 -15.15
CA ASN A 109 5.04 -27.81 -15.75
C ASN A 109 4.86 -27.96 -17.27
N GLU A 110 5.46 -27.05 -18.03
CA GLU A 110 5.33 -27.03 -19.50
C GLU A 110 6.02 -28.23 -20.15
N CYS A 111 6.94 -28.91 -19.46
CA CYS A 111 7.59 -30.14 -19.94
C CYS A 111 6.64 -31.34 -20.04
N LEU A 112 5.49 -31.30 -19.38
CA LEU A 112 4.46 -32.34 -19.55
C LEU A 112 3.81 -32.28 -20.94
N ASN A 113 3.91 -31.14 -21.63
CA ASN A 113 3.48 -30.98 -23.00
C ASN A 113 4.66 -31.17 -23.97
N SER A 114 4.69 -32.32 -24.63
CA SER A 114 5.79 -32.70 -25.54
C SER A 114 5.97 -31.76 -26.74
N SER A 115 4.92 -31.00 -27.12
CA SER A 115 4.99 -30.03 -28.22
C SER A 115 5.78 -28.78 -27.86
N VAL A 116 5.94 -28.46 -26.58
CA VAL A 116 6.56 -27.22 -26.10
C VAL A 116 8.07 -27.17 -26.41
N CYS A 117 8.76 -28.30 -26.30
CA CYS A 117 10.22 -28.37 -26.52
C CYS A 117 10.62 -28.93 -27.88
N GLY A 118 9.68 -29.21 -28.79
CA GLY A 118 9.97 -29.62 -30.16
C GLY A 118 10.91 -30.84 -30.29
N GLY A 119 10.87 -31.76 -29.31
CA GLY A 119 11.74 -32.95 -29.26
C GLY A 119 13.10 -32.74 -28.57
N LEU A 120 13.36 -31.57 -27.98
CA LEU A 120 14.54 -31.30 -27.16
C LEU A 120 14.33 -31.71 -25.70
N MET A 121 15.43 -31.79 -24.93
CA MET A 121 15.34 -32.05 -23.50
C MET A 121 14.77 -30.83 -22.78
N CYS A 122 13.60 -31.00 -22.17
CA CYS A 122 12.93 -29.99 -21.36
C CYS A 122 13.39 -30.04 -19.90
N ILE A 123 13.54 -28.85 -19.30
CA ILE A 123 13.83 -28.67 -17.88
C ILE A 123 12.83 -27.66 -17.34
N ASN A 124 11.97 -28.12 -16.42
CA ASN A 124 10.98 -27.28 -15.75
C ASN A 124 11.67 -26.35 -14.75
N LEU A 125 11.26 -25.08 -14.70
CA LEU A 125 11.76 -24.07 -13.77
C LEU A 125 10.58 -23.36 -13.10
N PRO A 126 10.75 -22.76 -11.91
CA PRO A 126 9.67 -21.99 -11.31
C PRO A 126 9.23 -20.81 -12.21
N GLY A 127 7.99 -20.85 -12.67
CA GLY A 127 7.35 -19.87 -13.55
C GLY A 127 7.89 -19.83 -14.98
N SER A 128 8.58 -20.88 -15.44
CA SER A 128 9.10 -20.98 -16.82
C SER A 128 9.66 -22.36 -17.14
N PHE A 129 10.14 -22.55 -18.36
CA PHE A 129 10.94 -23.71 -18.72
C PHE A 129 12.17 -23.31 -19.53
N LYS A 130 13.14 -24.23 -19.59
CA LYS A 130 14.25 -24.15 -20.54
C LYS A 130 14.41 -25.45 -21.29
N TRP A 131 14.91 -25.36 -22.51
CA TRP A 131 15.29 -26.53 -23.29
C TRP A 131 16.77 -26.50 -23.64
N ARG A 132 17.35 -27.68 -23.80
CA ARG A 132 18.74 -27.83 -24.26
C ARG A 132 18.90 -28.83 -25.37
N TRP A 133 19.86 -28.55 -26.26
CA TRP A 133 20.36 -29.53 -27.22
C TRP A 133 21.35 -30.47 -26.53
N ASN A 134 21.44 -31.72 -26.97
CA ASN A 134 22.44 -32.69 -26.47
C ASN A 134 23.91 -32.23 -26.65
N GLY A 135 24.14 -31.13 -27.37
CA GLY A 135 25.44 -30.50 -27.63
C GLY A 135 25.77 -29.29 -26.75
N GLY A 136 24.98 -29.00 -25.70
CA GLY A 136 25.37 -28.07 -24.63
C GLY A 136 24.85 -26.63 -24.70
N TYR A 137 23.90 -26.32 -25.59
CA TYR A 137 23.27 -24.98 -25.65
C TYR A 137 21.99 -24.93 -24.79
N GLU A 138 21.80 -23.87 -24.00
CA GLU A 138 20.61 -23.63 -23.18
C GLU A 138 19.82 -22.40 -23.67
N PHE A 139 18.49 -22.50 -23.77
CA PHE A 139 17.59 -21.40 -24.16
C PHE A 139 16.38 -21.34 -23.23
N ASN A 140 15.91 -20.13 -22.88
CA ASN A 140 14.76 -19.89 -22.00
C ASN A 140 13.69 -19.10 -22.77
N GLU A 141 12.40 -19.35 -22.49
CA GLU A 141 11.25 -18.66 -23.09
C GLU A 141 11.27 -17.12 -22.90
N LYS A 142 11.87 -16.61 -21.82
CA LYS A 142 12.08 -15.15 -21.62
C LYS A 142 13.17 -14.55 -22.51
N VAL A 143 13.94 -15.38 -23.21
CA VAL A 143 14.87 -14.93 -24.24
C VAL A 143 14.10 -14.90 -25.55
N SER A 144 13.38 -13.80 -25.76
CA SER A 144 12.85 -13.45 -27.07
C SER A 144 13.94 -13.66 -28.12
N LEU A 145 13.55 -14.16 -29.30
CA LEU A 145 14.39 -14.31 -30.50
C LEU A 145 15.14 -13.00 -30.91
N ALA A 146 14.89 -11.89 -30.21
CA ALA A 146 15.65 -10.64 -30.27
C ALA A 146 17.05 -10.68 -29.61
N SER A 147 17.42 -11.71 -28.83
CA SER A 147 18.74 -11.77 -28.18
C SER A 147 19.77 -12.65 -28.89
N LEU A 148 19.68 -12.79 -30.22
CA LEU A 148 20.72 -13.37 -31.08
C LEU A 148 22.02 -12.54 -31.12
N ILE A 149 22.46 -11.99 -29.98
CA ILE A 149 23.75 -11.35 -29.81
C ILE A 149 24.37 -11.89 -28.51
N LEU A 150 25.37 -12.76 -28.70
CA LEU A 150 26.50 -13.04 -27.81
C LEU A 150 26.21 -13.68 -26.45
N VAL A 151 26.24 -15.02 -26.42
CA VAL A 151 26.97 -15.71 -25.35
C VAL A 151 27.90 -16.76 -25.97
N LYS A 152 28.97 -16.29 -26.63
CA LYS A 152 30.26 -16.95 -26.45
C LYS A 152 30.80 -16.46 -25.11
N LYS A 153 30.75 -17.29 -24.08
CA LYS A 153 31.58 -17.10 -22.90
C LYS A 153 32.52 -18.31 -22.78
N CYS A 154 33.78 -17.97 -23.02
CA CYS A 154 35.00 -18.78 -23.09
C CYS A 154 35.05 -19.80 -24.23
#